data_AF-A0A327T395-F1
#
_entry.id   AF-A0A327T395-F1
#
_cell.length_a   1.000
_cell.length_b   1.000
_cell.length_c   1.000
_cell.angle_alpha   90.00
_cell.angle_beta   90.00
_cell.angle_gamma   90.00
#
_symmetry.space_group_name_H-M   'P 1'
#
loop_
_entity.id
_entity.type
_entity.pdbx_description
1 polymer ?
#
loop_
_entity_poly.entity_id
_entity_poly.type
_entity_poly.pdbx_seq_one_letter_code
_entity_poly.pdbx_strand_id
1 'polypeptide(L)'
;MRKENSSNAINKEFLHRSCKVNEAMDLISGRWKALIIIFIGEKTNRFSLLKAVLGNISDQTLGRQLKELENAKLITRTIIPGVPVRVDYELTEKGKSLLPILDALEEWGIT
;
A
#
# COMPACT_ATOMS: atom_id res chain seq x y z
N MET A 1 -14.56 8.15 -14.49
CA MET A 1 -15.56 8.24 -13.41
C MET A 1 -15.96 6.83 -12.99
N ARG A 2 -15.85 6.49 -11.69
CA ARG A 2 -16.48 5.27 -11.17
C ARG A 2 -17.99 5.48 -11.20
N LYS A 3 -18.74 4.56 -11.78
CA LYS A 3 -20.21 4.58 -11.71
C LYS A 3 -20.60 4.17 -10.29
N GLU A 4 -21.07 5.12 -9.49
CA GLU A 4 -21.45 4.91 -8.09
C GLU A 4 -22.56 3.84 -7.95
N ASN A 5 -23.41 3.70 -8.96
CA ASN A 5 -24.48 2.69 -9.00
C ASN A 5 -24.09 1.40 -9.75
N SER A 6 -22.79 1.15 -9.98
CA SER A 6 -22.36 -0.13 -10.55
C SER A 6 -22.51 -1.26 -9.53
N SER A 7 -22.79 -2.47 -10.01
CA SER A 7 -22.80 -3.69 -9.18
C SER A 7 -21.52 -3.82 -8.35
N ASN A 8 -20.36 -3.49 -8.92
CA ASN A 8 -19.08 -3.51 -8.23
C ASN A 8 -19.01 -2.53 -7.04
N ALA A 9 -19.53 -1.31 -7.19
CA ALA A 9 -19.52 -0.32 -6.11
C ALA A 9 -20.46 -0.74 -4.96
N ILE A 10 -21.66 -1.20 -5.30
CA ILE A 10 -22.66 -1.69 -4.34
C ILE A 10 -22.14 -2.90 -3.56
N ASN A 11 -21.57 -3.88 -4.28
CA ASN A 11 -21.01 -5.09 -3.65
C ASN A 11 -19.85 -4.76 -2.71
N LYS A 12 -18.98 -3.83 -3.09
CA LYS A 12 -17.88 -3.38 -2.24
C LYS A 12 -18.39 -2.77 -0.93
N GLU A 13 -19.38 -1.89 -1.00
CA GLU A 13 -19.98 -1.28 0.18
C GLU A 13 -20.67 -2.31 1.08
N PHE A 14 -21.37 -3.28 0.50
CA PHE A 14 -21.95 -4.40 1.25
C PHE A 14 -20.88 -5.20 2.00
N LEU A 15 -19.78 -5.58 1.34
CA LEU A 15 -18.69 -6.32 1.96
C LEU A 15 -18.03 -5.56 3.11
N HIS A 16 -17.81 -4.25 2.94
CA HIS A 16 -17.22 -3.39 3.97
C HIS A 16 -18.13 -3.23 5.20
N ARG A 17 -19.46 -3.16 5.00
CA ARG A 17 -20.43 -3.11 6.10
C ARG A 17 -20.59 -4.44 6.82
N SER A 18 -20.42 -5.55 6.10
CA SER A 18 -20.63 -6.90 6.64
C SER A 18 -19.48 -7.37 7.52
N CYS A 19 -18.24 -7.04 7.16
CA CYS A 19 -17.06 -7.50 7.92
C CYS A 19 -15.88 -6.55 7.75
N LYS A 20 -15.31 -6.09 8.87
CA LYS A 20 -14.12 -5.20 8.87
C LYS A 20 -12.87 -5.87 8.31
N VAL A 21 -12.81 -7.21 8.30
CA VAL A 21 -11.76 -7.96 7.61
C VAL A 21 -11.78 -7.65 6.12
N ASN A 22 -12.94 -7.53 5.48
CA ASN A 22 -13.02 -7.20 4.04
C ASN A 22 -12.47 -5.80 3.76
N GLU A 23 -12.75 -4.84 4.65
CA GLU A 23 -12.19 -3.49 4.55
C GLU A 23 -10.66 -3.52 4.67
N ALA A 24 -10.12 -4.26 5.65
CA ALA A 24 -8.68 -4.43 5.82
C ALA A 24 -8.04 -5.11 4.60
N MET A 25 -8.66 -6.19 4.09
CA MET A 25 -8.20 -6.88 2.89
C MET A 25 -8.23 -5.97 1.65
N ASP A 26 -9.22 -5.11 1.47
CA ASP A 26 -9.24 -4.16 0.35
C ASP A 26 -8.07 -3.16 0.41
N LEU A 27 -7.62 -2.78 1.62
CA LEU A 27 -6.47 -1.90 1.80
C LEU A 27 -5.17 -2.55 1.34
N ILE A 28 -4.91 -3.80 1.74
CA ILE A 28 -3.63 -4.49 1.49
C ILE A 28 -3.64 -5.41 0.27
N SER A 29 -4.82 -5.71 -0.28
CA SER A 29 -4.97 -6.54 -1.48
C SER A 29 -4.35 -5.90 -2.72
N GLY A 30 -3.91 -6.77 -3.60
CA GLY A 30 -3.21 -6.42 -4.83
C GLY A 30 -1.77 -6.91 -4.81
N ARG A 31 -1.18 -7.04 -6.01
CA ARG A 31 0.11 -7.70 -6.21
C ARG A 31 1.31 -7.03 -5.52
N TRP A 32 1.21 -5.74 -5.23
CA TRP A 32 2.39 -4.93 -4.86
C TRP A 32 2.32 -4.31 -3.46
N LYS A 33 1.13 -4.13 -2.88
CA LYS A 33 0.95 -3.29 -1.68
C LYS A 33 1.66 -3.86 -0.45
N ALA A 34 1.54 -5.17 -0.21
CA ALA A 34 2.19 -5.83 0.92
C ALA A 34 3.72 -5.63 0.87
N LEU A 35 4.34 -5.97 -0.27
CA LEU A 35 5.77 -5.78 -0.50
C LEU A 35 6.20 -4.31 -0.38
N ILE A 36 5.42 -3.35 -0.90
CA ILE A 36 5.73 -1.92 -0.74
C ILE A 36 5.74 -1.52 0.75
N ILE A 37 4.76 -1.98 1.54
CA ILE A 37 4.67 -1.67 2.97
C ILE A 37 5.88 -2.27 3.72
N ILE A 38 6.21 -3.54 3.46
CA ILE A 38 7.36 -4.24 4.06
C ILE A 38 8.65 -3.46 3.77
N PHE A 39 8.94 -3.16 2.50
CA PHE A 39 10.16 -2.46 2.11
C PHE A 39 10.26 -1.04 2.67
N ILE A 40 9.16 -0.29 2.74
CA ILE A 40 9.18 1.03 3.41
C ILE A 40 9.47 0.87 4.91
N GLY A 41 8.94 -0.17 5.55
CA GLY A 41 9.25 -0.53 6.94
C GLY A 41 10.75 -0.79 7.16
N GLU A 42 11.38 -1.46 6.20
CA GLU A 42 12.83 -1.75 6.15
C GLU A 42 13.70 -0.57 5.68
N LYS A 43 13.14 0.63 5.58
CA LYS A 43 13.82 1.86 5.13
C LYS A 43 14.19 1.89 3.64
N THR A 44 13.67 0.99 2.82
CA THR A 44 13.67 1.12 1.36
C THR A 44 12.54 2.05 0.95
N ASN A 45 12.76 3.35 1.16
CA ASN A 45 11.66 4.29 1.32
C ASN A 45 11.65 5.42 0.27
N ARG A 46 12.37 5.23 -0.84
CA ARG A 46 12.42 6.16 -1.98
C ARG A 46 11.88 5.48 -3.23
N PHE A 47 11.29 6.26 -4.13
CA PHE A 47 10.70 5.71 -5.37
C PHE A 47 11.70 4.86 -6.17
N SER A 48 12.92 5.36 -6.39
CA SER A 48 13.95 4.64 -7.14
C SER A 48 14.43 3.37 -6.44
N LEU A 49 14.52 3.38 -5.11
CA LEU A 49 14.89 2.20 -4.33
C LEU A 49 13.79 1.13 -4.38
N LEU A 50 12.54 1.55 -4.15
CA LEU A 50 11.37 0.67 -4.28
C LEU A 50 11.29 0.06 -5.68
N LYS A 51 11.50 0.87 -6.71
CA LYS A 51 11.52 0.42 -8.10
C LYS A 51 12.61 -0.63 -8.36
N ALA A 52 13.79 -0.44 -7.78
CA ALA A 52 14.90 -1.38 -7.93
C ALA A 52 14.61 -2.75 -7.28
N VAL A 53 14.01 -2.76 -6.08
CA VAL A 53 13.71 -4.02 -5.37
C VAL A 53 12.43 -4.71 -5.86
N LEU A 54 11.47 -3.96 -6.40
CA LEU A 54 10.21 -4.49 -6.96
C LEU A 54 10.32 -4.92 -8.44
N GLY A 55 11.54 -4.96 -8.98
CA GLY A 55 11.89 -5.52 -10.28
C GLY A 55 11.08 -4.94 -11.46
N ASN A 56 10.05 -5.69 -11.87
CA ASN A 56 9.28 -5.46 -13.10
C ASN A 56 8.07 -4.52 -12.95
N ILE A 57 7.86 -3.92 -11.78
CA ILE A 57 6.75 -2.97 -11.59
C ILE A 57 6.94 -1.76 -12.51
N SER A 58 5.93 -1.33 -13.28
CA SER A 58 6.05 -0.10 -14.08
C SER A 58 5.98 1.16 -13.20
N ASP A 59 6.58 2.27 -13.64
CA ASP A 59 6.57 3.53 -12.87
C ASP A 59 5.14 4.02 -12.61
N GLN A 60 4.28 3.89 -13.63
CA GLN A 60 2.85 4.19 -13.51
C GLN A 60 2.17 3.33 -12.43
N THR A 61 2.50 2.04 -12.37
CA THR A 61 1.93 1.13 -11.37
C THR A 61 2.45 1.47 -9.98
N LEU A 62 3.76 1.66 -9.81
CA LEU A 62 4.35 2.01 -8.51
C LEU A 62 3.78 3.34 -7.99
N GLY A 63 3.73 4.37 -8.84
CA GLY A 63 3.15 5.67 -8.49
C GLY A 63 1.67 5.57 -8.10
N ARG A 64 0.89 4.75 -8.82
CA ARG A 64 -0.51 4.48 -8.46
C ARG A 64 -0.65 3.79 -7.11
N GLN A 65 0.15 2.74 -6.86
CA GLN A 65 0.09 2.00 -5.60
C GLN A 65 0.51 2.87 -4.40
N LEU A 66 1.58 3.66 -4.53
CA LEU A 66 2.00 4.60 -3.49
C LEU A 66 0.91 5.63 -3.18
N LYS A 67 0.26 6.19 -4.21
CA LYS A 67 -0.87 7.11 -4.03
C LYS A 67 -2.08 6.45 -3.38
N GLU A 68 -2.37 5.18 -3.71
CA GLU A 68 -3.44 4.41 -3.05
C GLU A 68 -3.14 4.19 -1.56
N LEU A 69 -1.89 3.85 -1.21
CA LEU A 69 -1.44 3.68 0.18
C LEU A 69 -1.45 5.00 0.98
N GLU A 70 -1.07 6.11 0.34
CA GLU A 70 -1.14 7.46 0.92
C GLU A 70 -2.59 7.86 1.21
N ASN A 71 -3.49 7.68 0.24
CA ASN A 71 -4.93 7.95 0.41
C ASN A 71 -5.56 7.08 1.52
N ALA A 72 -5.06 5.84 1.68
CA ALA A 72 -5.47 4.93 2.76
C ALA A 72 -4.90 5.30 4.15
N LYS A 73 -4.06 6.35 4.22
CA LYS A 73 -3.34 6.80 5.41
C LYS A 73 -2.41 5.72 5.99
N LEU A 74 -1.86 4.86 5.13
CA LEU A 74 -0.88 3.85 5.51
C LEU A 74 0.55 4.38 5.38
N ILE A 75 0.78 5.30 4.45
CA ILE A 75 2.07 5.96 4.28
C ILE A 75 1.91 7.48 4.22
N THR A 76 2.97 8.20 4.58
CA THR A 76 3.16 9.62 4.29
C THR A 76 4.16 9.78 3.14
N ARG A 77 4.06 10.92 2.44
CA ARG A 77 4.99 11.33 1.39
C ARG A 77 5.59 12.68 1.74
N THR A 78 6.91 12.74 1.90
CA THR A 78 7.63 13.95 2.26
C THR A 78 8.54 14.37 1.11
N ILE A 79 8.39 15.61 0.63
CA ILE A 79 9.34 16.22 -0.31
C ILE A 79 10.44 16.86 0.52
N ILE A 80 11.67 16.40 0.31
CA ILE A 80 12.87 16.93 0.95
C ILE A 80 13.55 17.87 -0.05
N PRO A 81 13.54 19.19 0.21
CA PRO A 81 14.19 20.16 -0.66
C PRO A 81 15.72 19.98 -0.60
N GLY A 82 16.37 20.13 -1.75
CA GLY A 82 17.81 19.95 -1.91
C GLY A 82 18.20 19.85 -3.37
N VAL A 83 19.48 19.56 -3.63
CA VAL A 83 20.01 19.33 -4.98
C VAL A 83 20.65 17.94 -5.01
N PRO A 84 19.99 16.92 -5.59
CA PRO A 84 18.64 16.94 -6.17
C PRO A 84 17.52 16.91 -5.10
N VAL A 85 16.32 17.38 -5.47
CA VAL A 85 15.10 17.23 -4.65
C VAL A 85 14.80 15.74 -4.48
N ARG A 86 14.46 15.34 -3.25
CA ARG A 86 14.19 13.94 -2.91
C ARG A 86 12.76 13.77 -2.40
N VAL A 87 12.20 12.59 -2.61
CA VAL A 87 10.90 12.19 -2.08
C VAL A 87 11.08 10.93 -1.25
N ASP A 88 10.72 11.02 0.02
CA ASP A 88 10.77 9.92 0.96
C ASP A 88 9.32 9.53 1.33
N TYR A 89 9.10 8.23 1.48
CA TYR A 89 7.85 7.65 1.95
C TYR A 89 8.07 7.08 3.35
N GLU A 90 7.10 7.18 4.25
CA GLU A 90 7.22 6.60 5.58
C GLU A 90 5.90 5.93 5.99
N LEU A 91 5.97 4.84 6.76
CA LEU A 91 4.77 4.24 7.32
C LEU A 91 4.17 5.17 8.39
N THR A 92 2.86 5.39 8.33
CA THR A 92 2.11 5.97 9.45
C THR A 92 2.04 4.97 10.60
N GLU A 93 1.57 5.39 11.79
CA GLU A 93 1.29 4.44 12.88
C GLU A 93 0.33 3.32 12.46
N LYS A 94 -0.70 3.66 11.65
CA LYS A 94 -1.59 2.66 11.04
C LYS A 94 -0.83 1.72 10.09
N GLY A 95 0.05 2.25 9.24
CA GLY A 95 0.90 1.46 8.35
C GLY A 95 1.83 0.51 9.11
N LYS A 96 2.48 0.99 10.17
CA LYS A 96 3.37 0.17 11.03
C LYS A 96 2.60 -0.95 11.70
N SER A 97 1.36 -0.71 12.14
CA SER A 97 0.52 -1.75 12.76
C SER A 97 0.17 -2.91 11.80
N LEU A 98 0.34 -2.73 10.48
CA LEU A 98 0.16 -3.82 9.51
C LEU A 98 1.36 -4.76 9.42
N LEU A 99 2.57 -4.33 9.78
CA LEU A 99 3.77 -5.18 9.69
C LEU A 99 3.60 -6.52 10.42
N PRO A 100 3.24 -6.57 11.73
CA PRO A 100 3.07 -7.84 12.41
C PRO A 100 1.92 -8.70 11.83
N ILE A 101 0.94 -8.09 11.16
CA ILE A 101 -0.14 -8.82 10.48
C ILE A 101 0.38 -9.45 9.19
N LEU A 102 1.21 -8.74 8.44
CA LEU A 102 1.86 -9.26 7.24
C LEU A 102 2.83 -10.39 7.58
N ASP A 103 3.58 -10.26 8.68
CA ASP A 103 4.47 -11.31 9.19
C ASP A 103 3.67 -12.59 9.51
N ALA A 104 2.55 -12.46 10.23
CA ALA A 104 1.68 -13.60 10.53
C ALA A 104 1.04 -14.22 9.27
N LEU A 105 0.73 -13.41 8.26
CA LEU A 105 0.23 -13.90 6.97
C LEU A 105 1.31 -14.63 6.17
N GLU A 106 2.56 -14.18 6.24
CA GLU A 106 3.70 -14.87 5.66
C GLU A 106 3.91 -16.23 6.32
N GLU A 107 3.93 -16.28 7.66
CA GLU A 107 4.03 -17.54 8.42
C GLU A 107 2.92 -18.52 8.07
N TRP A 108 1.67 -18.03 7.99
CA TRP A 108 0.53 -18.85 7.56
C TRP A 108 0.66 -19.32 6.11
N GLY A 109 1.20 -18.51 5.20
CA GLY A 109 1.36 -18.89 3.79
C GLY A 109 2.37 -20.02 3.55
N ILE A 110 3.19 -20.34 4.56
CA ILE A 110 4.18 -21.43 4.54
C ILE A 110 3.57 -22.76 5.05
N THR A 111 2.36 -22.74 5.65
CA THR A 111 1.65 -23.97 6.06
C THR A 111 1.05 -24.71 4.88
#